data_AF-A0A8D0GHM6-F1
#
_entry.id   AF-A0A8D0GHM6-F1
#
_cell.length_a   1.000
_cell.length_b   1.000
_cell.length_c   1.000
_cell.angle_alpha   90.00
_cell.angle_beta   90.00
_cell.angle_gamma   90.00
#
_symmetry.space_group_name_H-M   'P 1'
#
loop_
_entity.id
_entity.type
_entity.pdbx_description
1 polymer ?
#
loop_
_entity_poly.entity_id
_entity_poly.type
_entity_poly.pdbx_seq_one_letter_code
_entity_poly.pdbx_strand_id
1 'polypeptide(L)'
;MRSHLPDPIIIHLEKRSLGLNETQMIPGKGQEKSLQNVEPDLTHHLTFQAREEDDPSECAVPISTALIKQIATKSHAGDTLNQILSEFYGADSSPQPLWPYTKKDSFR
;
A
#
# COMPACT_ATOMS: atom_id res chain seq x y z
N MET A 1 -6.53 0.31 0.39
CA MET A 1 -5.15 0.84 0.42
C MET A 1 -5.11 2.11 1.26
N ARG A 2 -4.01 2.36 1.96
CA ARG A 2 -3.85 3.52 2.84
C ARG A 2 -2.43 4.08 2.67
N SER A 3 -2.31 5.36 2.33
CA SER A 3 -1.01 6.05 2.30
C SER A 3 -0.86 6.86 3.58
N HIS A 4 0.30 6.73 4.24
CA HIS A 4 0.63 7.48 5.45
C HIS A 4 1.50 8.69 5.19
N LEU A 5 1.75 9.02 3.92
CA LEU A 5 2.45 10.24 3.52
C LEU A 5 1.56 11.47 3.76
N PRO A 6 2.13 12.67 3.98
CA PRO A 6 1.34 13.88 4.23
C PRO A 6 0.50 14.28 3.01
N ASP A 7 1.09 14.16 1.83
CA ASP A 7 0.54 14.53 0.54
C ASP A 7 -0.07 13.27 -0.14
N PRO A 8 -1.11 13.42 -0.98
CA PRO A 8 -1.63 12.31 -1.78
C PRO A 8 -0.55 11.80 -2.74
N ILE A 9 -0.63 10.52 -3.09
CA ILE A 9 0.29 9.90 -4.06
C ILE A 9 -0.49 9.32 -5.23
N ILE A 10 0.18 9.21 -6.35
CA ILE A 10 -0.30 8.52 -7.54
C ILE A 10 0.23 7.09 -7.49
N ILE A 11 -0.63 6.12 -7.78
CA ILE A 11 -0.22 4.74 -7.97
C ILE A 11 -0.52 4.33 -9.40
N HIS A 12 0.35 3.48 -9.95
CA HIS A 12 0.12 2.81 -11.22
C HIS A 12 -0.06 1.33 -10.93
N LEU A 13 -1.18 0.76 -11.36
CA LEU A 13 -1.56 -0.63 -11.18
C LEU A 13 -1.41 -1.35 -12.53
N GLU A 14 -0.40 -2.19 -12.66
CA GLU A 14 -0.16 -2.97 -13.86
C GLU A 14 -0.67 -4.41 -13.71
N LYS A 15 -1.45 -4.87 -14.69
CA LYS A 15 -1.82 -6.27 -14.91
C LYS A 15 -0.97 -6.80 -16.06
N ARG A 16 0.32 -7.09 -15.78
CA ARG A 16 1.31 -7.42 -16.82
C ARG A 16 0.91 -8.59 -17.72
N SER A 17 0.24 -9.60 -17.17
CA SER A 17 -0.30 -10.74 -17.94
C SER A 17 -1.38 -10.37 -18.94
N LEU A 18 -2.08 -9.24 -18.73
CA LEU A 18 -3.14 -8.73 -19.59
C LEU A 18 -2.71 -7.50 -20.41
N GLY A 19 -1.50 -6.98 -20.18
CA GLY A 19 -1.02 -5.74 -20.81
C GLY A 19 -1.82 -4.50 -20.42
N LEU A 20 -2.52 -4.51 -19.28
CA LEU A 20 -3.32 -3.37 -18.81
C LEU A 20 -2.55 -2.56 -17.76
N ASN A 21 -2.66 -1.24 -17.82
CA ASN A 21 -2.22 -0.34 -16.75
C ASN A 21 -3.37 0.60 -16.36
N GLU A 22 -3.36 1.03 -15.11
CA GLU A 22 -4.32 1.99 -14.61
C GLU A 22 -3.68 2.88 -13.55
N THR A 23 -4.06 4.16 -13.52
CA THR A 23 -3.52 5.12 -12.57
C THR A 23 -4.59 5.59 -11.61
N GLN A 24 -4.29 5.62 -10.31
CA GLN A 24 -5.24 6.02 -9.27
C GLN A 24 -4.54 6.92 -8.25
N MET A 25 -5.22 7.97 -7.80
CA MET A 25 -4.73 8.82 -6.71
C MET A 25 -5.14 8.23 -5.35
N ILE A 26 -4.18 8.05 -4.44
CA ILE A 26 -4.40 7.56 -3.08
C ILE A 26 -4.25 8.72 -2.10
N PRO A 27 -5.25 9.00 -1.25
CA PRO A 27 -5.16 10.08 -0.29
C PRO A 27 -4.08 9.78 0.76
N GLY A 28 -3.36 10.82 1.17
CA GLY A 28 -2.41 10.75 2.26
C GLY A 28 -3.07 10.75 3.64
N LYS A 29 -2.26 10.94 4.68
CA LYS A 29 -2.66 11.10 6.09
C LYS A 29 -3.40 9.88 6.67
N GLY A 30 -3.12 8.70 6.17
CA GLY A 30 -3.73 7.46 6.66
C GLY A 30 -5.19 7.29 6.23
N GLN A 31 -5.66 8.06 5.24
CA GLN A 31 -7.01 7.86 4.70
C GLN A 31 -7.06 6.60 3.85
N GLU A 32 -8.14 5.84 4.04
CA GLU A 32 -8.35 4.59 3.31
C GLU A 32 -9.08 4.84 1.99
N LYS A 33 -8.61 4.18 0.94
CA LYS A 33 -9.24 4.16 -0.37
C LYS A 33 -9.20 2.75 -0.96
N SER A 34 -10.34 2.26 -1.42
CA SER A 34 -10.44 1.01 -2.16
C SER A 34 -9.77 1.15 -3.52
N LEU A 35 -8.94 0.16 -3.88
CA LEU A 35 -8.35 0.08 -5.21
C LEU A 35 -9.41 -0.40 -6.21
N GLN A 36 -9.49 0.27 -7.35
CA GLN A 36 -10.37 -0.13 -8.44
C GLN A 36 -9.68 -1.14 -9.35
N ASN A 37 -10.49 -1.98 -10.01
CA ASN A 37 -10.08 -2.96 -11.02
C ASN A 37 -8.96 -3.92 -10.56
N VAL A 38 -8.99 -4.32 -9.29
CA VAL A 38 -8.12 -5.35 -8.76
C VAL A 38 -8.75 -6.72 -9.04
N GLU A 39 -8.33 -7.35 -10.13
CA GLU A 39 -8.81 -8.69 -10.49
C GLU A 39 -8.47 -9.75 -9.43
N PRO A 40 -9.38 -10.68 -9.11
CA PRO A 40 -9.06 -11.82 -8.28
C PRO A 40 -8.05 -12.74 -8.97
N ASP A 41 -7.20 -13.37 -8.17
CA ASP A 41 -6.30 -14.47 -8.56
C ASP A 41 -5.27 -14.09 -9.64
N LEU A 42 -4.96 -12.79 -9.72
CA LEU A 42 -3.94 -12.21 -10.58
C LEU A 42 -2.84 -11.54 -9.75
N THR A 43 -1.62 -11.50 -10.30
CA THR A 43 -0.53 -10.68 -9.77
C THR A 43 -0.56 -9.29 -10.40
N HIS A 44 -0.77 -8.27 -9.57
CA HIS A 44 -0.69 -6.87 -9.95
C HIS A 44 0.69 -6.33 -9.58
N HIS A 45 1.20 -5.38 -10.33
CA HIS A 45 2.46 -4.70 -10.04
C HIS A 45 2.17 -3.22 -9.81
N LEU A 46 2.57 -2.69 -8.66
CA LEU A 46 2.32 -1.30 -8.29
C LEU A 46 3.60 -0.48 -8.36
N THR A 47 3.57 0.64 -9.06
CA THR A 47 4.58 1.70 -8.90
C THR A 47 3.93 2.93 -8.28
N PHE A 48 4.76 3.75 -7.64
CA PHE A 48 4.30 4.90 -6.85
C PHE A 48 4.95 6.16 -7.40
N GLN A 49 4.17 7.22 -7.50
CA GLN A 49 4.59 8.52 -7.99
C GLN A 49 4.14 9.56 -6.96
N ALA A 50 5.09 10.34 -6.45
CA ALA A 50 4.82 11.28 -5.37
C ALA A 50 3.96 12.46 -5.84
N ARG A 51 4.23 12.98 -7.03
CA ARG A 51 3.50 14.08 -7.66
C ARG A 51 3.45 13.91 -9.18
N GLU A 52 2.55 14.63 -9.84
CA GLU A 52 2.36 14.52 -11.30
C GLU A 52 3.63 14.90 -12.07
N GLU A 53 4.44 15.82 -11.53
CA GLU A 53 5.73 16.23 -12.08
C GLU A 53 6.88 15.23 -11.86
N ASP A 54 6.73 14.26 -10.95
CA ASP A 54 7.76 13.28 -10.62
C ASP A 54 7.61 12.01 -11.46
N ASP A 55 8.71 11.31 -11.72
CA ASP A 55 8.66 9.98 -12.34
C ASP A 55 8.13 8.91 -11.36
N PRO A 56 7.43 7.87 -11.85
CA PRO A 56 7.09 6.71 -11.04
C PRO A 56 8.34 5.97 -10.53
N SER A 57 8.20 5.32 -9.38
CA SER A 57 9.25 4.47 -8.81
C SER A 57 9.70 3.38 -9.78
N GLU A 58 11.02 3.18 -9.91
CA GLU A 58 11.61 2.18 -10.82
C GLU A 58 11.26 0.73 -10.47
N CYS A 59 11.00 0.46 -9.19
CA CYS A 59 10.66 -0.88 -8.71
C CYS A 59 9.15 -1.01 -8.51
N ALA A 60 8.57 -2.06 -9.08
CA ALA A 60 7.16 -2.37 -8.89
C ALA A 60 6.96 -3.36 -7.74
N VAL A 61 6.03 -3.05 -6.84
CA VAL A 61 5.64 -3.90 -5.72
C VAL A 61 4.61 -4.93 -6.21
N PRO A 62 4.91 -6.24 -6.17
CA PRO A 62 3.95 -7.26 -6.58
C PRO A 62 2.88 -7.47 -5.51
N ILE A 63 1.63 -7.55 -5.94
CA ILE A 63 0.48 -7.85 -5.08
C ILE A 63 -0.25 -9.06 -5.67
N SER A 64 -0.38 -10.12 -4.88
CA SER A 64 -1.18 -11.30 -5.23
C SER A 64 -2.47 -11.30 -4.43
N THR A 65 -3.60 -11.12 -5.11
CA THR A 65 -4.91 -11.21 -4.45
C THR A 65 -5.22 -12.62 -3.97
N ALA A 66 -4.69 -13.66 -4.60
CA ALA A 66 -4.76 -15.03 -4.11
C ALA A 66 -4.03 -15.18 -2.77
N LEU A 67 -2.84 -14.59 -2.62
CA LEU A 67 -2.11 -14.59 -1.36
C LEU A 67 -2.85 -13.80 -0.28
N ILE A 68 -3.40 -12.63 -0.62
CA ILE A 68 -4.22 -11.82 0.29
C ILE A 68 -5.43 -12.63 0.79
N LYS A 69 -6.16 -13.30 -0.12
CA LYS A 69 -7.26 -14.19 0.25
C LYS A 69 -6.78 -15.31 1.18
N GLN A 70 -5.67 -15.97 0.86
CA GLN A 70 -5.12 -17.02 1.70
C GLN A 70 -4.80 -16.53 3.13
N ILE A 71 -4.20 -15.35 3.26
CA ILE A 71 -3.93 -14.74 4.58
C ILE A 71 -5.24 -14.46 5.32
N ALA A 72 -6.21 -13.82 4.66
CA ALA A 72 -7.51 -13.49 5.25
C ALA A 72 -8.33 -14.72 5.66
N THR A 73 -8.18 -15.83 4.95
CA THR A 73 -8.87 -17.10 5.27
C THR A 73 -8.15 -17.94 6.33
N LYS A 74 -6.83 -17.76 6.50
CA LYS A 74 -6.01 -18.50 7.47
C LYS A 74 -5.84 -17.79 8.81
N SER A 75 -6.16 -16.49 8.90
CA SER A 75 -6.20 -15.78 10.18
C SER A 75 -7.19 -16.45 11.14
N HIS A 76 -6.75 -16.79 12.34
CA HIS A 76 -7.58 -17.46 13.34
C HIS A 76 -8.81 -16.61 13.69
N ALA A 77 -9.94 -17.27 13.95
CA ALA A 77 -11.18 -16.62 14.36
C ALA A 77 -10.97 -15.91 15.72
N GLY A 78 -10.65 -14.62 15.69
CA GLY A 78 -10.45 -13.79 16.88
C GLY A 78 -9.33 -12.75 16.78
N ASP A 79 -8.38 -12.92 15.86
CA ASP A 79 -7.28 -11.96 15.71
C ASP A 79 -7.76 -10.67 15.04
N THR A 80 -7.53 -9.53 15.70
CA THR A 80 -7.81 -8.22 15.10
C THR A 80 -6.76 -7.94 14.03
N LEU A 81 -7.12 -7.21 12.97
CA LEU A 81 -6.19 -6.77 11.92
C LEU A 81 -4.86 -6.22 12.50
N ASN A 82 -4.94 -5.44 13.58
CA ASN A 82 -3.78 -4.87 14.26
C ASN A 82 -2.83 -5.91 14.86
N GLN A 83 -3.36 -7.05 15.32
CA GLN A 83 -2.60 -8.14 15.90
C GLN A 83 -1.80 -8.88 14.81
N ILE A 84 -2.46 -9.17 13.68
CA ILE A 84 -1.81 -9.71 12.48
C ILE A 84 -0.71 -8.75 11.99
N LEU A 85 -1.03 -7.45 11.87
CA LEU A 85 -0.05 -6.46 11.46
C LEU A 85 1.13 -6.37 12.46
N SER A 86 0.88 -6.41 13.76
CA SER A 86 1.94 -6.37 14.77
C SER A 86 2.88 -7.58 14.74
N GLU A 87 2.37 -8.76 14.36
CA GLU A 87 3.17 -9.96 14.16
C GLU A 87 4.13 -9.82 12.96
N PHE A 88 3.64 -9.25 11.86
CA PHE A 88 4.44 -9.07 10.64
C PHE A 88 5.43 -7.90 10.71
N TYR A 89 5.06 -6.79 11.35
CA TYR A 89 5.87 -5.57 11.41
C TYR A 89 6.67 -5.39 12.72
N GLY A 90 6.44 -6.25 13.71
CA GLY A 90 7.09 -6.22 15.02
C GLY A 90 6.45 -5.23 16.00
N ALA A 91 6.68 -5.45 17.30
CA ALA A 91 6.25 -4.51 18.34
C ALA A 91 7.19 -3.29 18.39
N ASP A 92 6.59 -2.09 18.44
CA ASP A 92 7.24 -0.78 18.50
C ASP A 92 8.38 -0.74 19.53
N SER A 93 9.63 -0.92 19.07
CA SER A 93 10.81 -0.97 19.96
C SER A 93 11.98 -0.13 19.47
N SER A 94 11.75 0.79 18.52
CA SER A 94 12.80 1.71 18.06
C SER A 94 12.33 3.17 18.09
N PRO A 95 13.23 4.15 18.34
CA PRO A 95 12.94 5.58 18.27
C PRO A 95 12.85 6.07 16.81
N GLN A 96 12.18 5.31 15.95
CA GLN A 96 11.87 5.72 14.60
C GLN A 96 10.77 6.80 14.63
N PRO A 97 10.73 7.71 13.65
CA PRO A 97 9.68 8.73 13.58
C PRO A 97 8.31 8.06 13.69
N LEU A 98 7.45 8.57 14.58
CA LEU A 98 6.13 8.01 14.90
C LEU A 98 5.37 7.75 13.59
N TRP A 99 5.28 6.48 13.24
CA TRP A 99 4.37 6.02 12.20
C TRP A 99 2.94 6.31 12.68
N PRO A 100 2.06 6.91 11.86
CA PRO A 100 2.26 7.34 10.47
C PRO A 100 2.92 8.72 10.30
N TYR A 101 3.72 8.88 9.22
CA TYR A 101 4.39 10.13 8.77
C TYR A 101 3.42 11.22 8.30
N THR A 102 2.49 11.59 9.18
CA THR A 102 1.42 12.56 8.92
C THR A 102 1.92 14.01 8.86
N LYS A 103 3.16 14.24 9.30
CA LYS A 103 3.81 15.54 9.30
C LYS A 103 4.87 15.57 8.20
N LYS A 104 4.82 16.61 7.37
CA LYS A 104 5.89 16.92 6.43
C LYS A 104 7.06 17.41 7.26
N ASP A 105 8.17 16.66 7.27
CA ASP A 105 9.38 17.16 7.92
C ASP A 105 9.73 18.48 7.27
N SER A 106 9.71 19.53 8.09
CA SER A 106 10.13 20.87 7.69
C SER A 106 11.66 20.87 7.74
N PHE A 107 12.31 20.14 6.83
CA PHE A 107 13.74 20.33 6.61
C PHE A 107 13.91 21.69 5.94
N ARG A 108 14.22 22.69 6.77
CA ARG A 108 14.68 24.00 6.36
C ARG A 108 16.20 24.05 6.51
#